data_AF-A0A7V6HF24-F1
#
_entry.id   AF-A0A7V6HF24-F1
#
_cell.length_a   1.000
_cell.length_b   1.000
_cell.length_c   1.000
_cell.angle_alpha   90.00
_cell.angle_beta   90.00
_cell.angle_gamma   90.00
#
_symmetry.space_group_name_H-M   'P 1'
#
loop_
_entity.id
_entity.type
_entity.pdbx_description
1 polymer ?
#
loop_
_entity_poly.entity_id
_entity_poly.type
_entity_poly.pdbx_seq_one_letter_code
_entity_poly.pdbx_strand_id
1 'polypeptide(L)'
;MTLHVMRWIKRWPAGRASVAGVALAFCAAGAAQHAAFGFSLDDIEHWCGSGTNRSALVVDWHDGTRPHALAWGFRWSGTATALDLWRAVTGADSGLTGFETTTGGGTRVWGIEYRRPTRSGDILPETGAHDVRWTAYTWDHTGDVCLAGTWSHWRCGGQTVYAATNFVAGDAGMETYPLSDGSWDAWSLSVEGGMRRPGFPAAALSYPFAASVESYVQGSGSYYDWISGDPYTDPTTALGRPTVDTTGDDWYIPLDEPAPVVPVYPAFRSHEMVTIGKGGSLTLAFDHRVYDNPANPYGVDFIVFGNSFQVIGGGEGWSNGDPNLTRNGGSAFVEKGKVSVSQDGVTWYAYPSGENDRGADDFAPTLGRVYDTNVVATSLGTWNQWWGGATDPTVPVDPSIAPSDWLQMTVAEISERYRGSAGGTGFDIGGFALPTDDANGLKWIKYVRVERSGAVNPEVDAVADVSPAAPYDLWRNAHFSWMTAPTNETDIADADGDGHANLMEYGLGRDPTNAVFSAEYAVDIRPPDAPNVFRFRYAVATNAPDVAIEIVRADDLAAPVWSTNGVWMEVATSPPTNGVRPVVSEAPITGCKGFMRLRVRHDE
;
A
#
# COMPACT_ATOMS: atom_id res chain seq x y z
N MET A 1 22.81 1.95 5.35
CA MET A 1 24.02 2.58 4.74
C MET A 1 25.11 2.85 5.80
N THR A 2 26.34 3.31 5.47
CA THR A 2 27.50 3.38 6.42
C THR A 2 28.20 4.75 6.45
N LEU A 3 28.26 5.40 7.60
CA LEU A 3 29.17 6.52 7.89
C LEU A 3 30.46 6.00 8.57
N HIS A 4 31.64 6.39 8.07
CA HIS A 4 32.94 6.03 8.66
C HIS A 4 33.54 7.21 9.45
N VAL A 5 33.49 7.18 10.78
CA VAL A 5 34.25 8.13 11.62
C VAL A 5 35.59 7.49 11.98
N MET A 6 36.68 7.86 11.28
CA MET A 6 38.03 7.36 11.56
C MET A 6 38.77 8.28 12.53
N ARG A 7 39.19 7.74 13.69
CA ARG A 7 40.21 8.37 14.55
C ARG A 7 41.41 7.44 14.69
N TRP A 8 42.58 7.90 14.24
CA TRP A 8 43.83 7.12 14.26
C TRP A 8 44.55 7.25 15.61
N ILE A 9 44.86 6.13 16.26
CA ILE A 9 45.89 6.07 17.32
C ILE A 9 46.85 4.92 17.02
N LYS A 10 48.13 5.26 16.83
CA LYS A 10 49.23 4.31 16.60
C LYS A 10 49.91 4.00 17.94
N ARG A 11 49.79 2.78 18.47
CA ARG A 11 50.57 2.33 19.65
C ARG A 11 51.79 1.51 19.21
N TRP A 12 52.96 1.82 19.77
CA TRP A 12 54.18 0.98 19.73
C TRP A 12 54.24 0.05 20.96
N PRO A 13 54.98 -1.08 20.90
CA PRO A 13 54.68 -2.25 21.71
C PRO A 13 55.46 -2.30 23.03
N ALA A 14 54.83 -2.85 24.07
CA ALA A 14 55.55 -3.50 25.17
C ALA A 14 54.66 -4.49 25.93
N GLY A 15 55.19 -5.71 26.10
CA GLY A 15 55.13 -6.40 27.39
C GLY A 15 53.93 -7.32 27.65
N ARG A 16 54.19 -8.63 27.64
CA ARG A 16 53.36 -9.69 28.20
C ARG A 16 53.10 -9.46 29.71
N ALA A 17 51.87 -9.73 30.17
CA ALA A 17 51.61 -10.45 31.43
C ALA A 17 50.13 -10.89 31.50
N SER A 18 49.99 -12.16 31.87
CA SER A 18 48.79 -12.94 32.17
C SER A 18 48.03 -12.49 33.43
N VAL A 19 46.74 -12.84 33.56
CA VAL A 19 46.18 -13.75 34.60
C VAL A 19 44.63 -13.72 34.61
N ALA A 20 44.07 -14.93 34.55
CA ALA A 20 42.83 -15.49 35.12
C ALA A 20 41.53 -14.66 35.27
N GLY A 21 40.52 -15.06 34.49
CA GLY A 21 39.44 -15.95 34.95
C GLY A 21 38.50 -15.48 36.05
N VAL A 22 37.25 -15.17 35.69
CA VAL A 22 36.05 -15.54 36.44
C VAL A 22 34.97 -15.96 35.43
N ALA A 23 34.47 -17.19 35.61
CA ALA A 23 33.32 -17.75 34.92
C ALA A 23 32.02 -17.43 35.67
N LEU A 24 30.88 -17.68 35.01
CA LEU A 24 29.47 -17.68 35.44
C LEU A 24 28.66 -16.42 35.14
N ALA A 25 27.92 -16.45 34.03
CA ALA A 25 26.49 -16.78 34.05
C ALA A 25 25.96 -16.78 32.60
N PHE A 26 25.87 -17.97 31.99
CA PHE A 26 24.96 -18.19 30.87
C PHE A 26 23.57 -18.38 31.48
N CYS A 27 22.72 -17.35 31.41
CA CYS A 27 21.26 -17.46 31.47
C CYS A 27 20.64 -16.12 31.01
N ALA A 28 19.89 -16.19 29.91
CA ALA A 28 18.77 -15.32 29.56
C ALA A 28 19.01 -13.79 29.56
N ALA A 29 19.58 -13.26 28.48
CA ALA A 29 19.34 -11.87 28.06
C ALA A 29 19.27 -11.68 26.52
N GLY A 30 19.25 -12.78 25.76
CA GLY A 30 19.12 -12.76 24.29
C GLY A 30 17.76 -13.21 23.76
N ALA A 31 16.74 -13.30 24.63
CA ALA A 31 15.40 -13.80 24.28
C ALA A 31 14.28 -12.77 24.58
N ALA A 32 14.62 -11.48 24.74
CA ALA A 32 13.64 -10.44 25.08
C ALA A 32 13.63 -9.25 24.09
N GLN A 33 14.11 -9.44 22.86
CA GLN A 33 13.89 -8.49 21.76
C GLN A 33 13.25 -9.12 20.50
N HIS A 34 12.83 -10.38 20.58
CA HIS A 34 11.92 -10.99 19.59
C HIS A 34 10.66 -11.50 20.30
N ALA A 35 9.98 -10.63 21.06
CA ALA A 35 8.54 -10.82 21.19
C ALA A 35 7.97 -10.48 19.82
N ALA A 36 7.70 -11.53 19.04
CA ALA A 36 7.01 -11.46 17.76
C ALA A 36 5.85 -10.46 17.84
N PHE A 37 5.84 -9.45 16.97
CA PHE A 37 4.61 -8.75 16.65
C PHE A 37 3.64 -9.82 16.13
N GLY A 38 2.68 -10.22 16.96
CA GLY A 38 1.63 -11.14 16.58
C GLY A 38 0.56 -10.37 15.82
N PHE A 39 0.01 -10.97 14.76
CA PHE A 39 -1.13 -10.42 14.03
C PHE A 39 -2.27 -10.16 15.00
N SER A 40 -2.90 -9.01 14.91
CA SER A 40 -3.89 -8.47 15.83
C SER A 40 -5.09 -7.96 15.06
N LEU A 41 -6.14 -7.53 15.77
CA LEU A 41 -7.25 -6.87 15.10
C LEU A 41 -6.81 -5.58 14.40
N ASP A 42 -5.78 -4.90 14.91
CA ASP A 42 -5.34 -3.62 14.33
C ASP A 42 -4.62 -3.83 12.98
N ASP A 43 -4.20 -5.06 12.67
CA ASP A 43 -3.57 -5.42 11.40
C ASP A 43 -4.58 -5.79 10.29
N ILE A 44 -5.89 -5.82 10.61
CA ILE A 44 -6.92 -6.14 9.62
C ILE A 44 -7.25 -4.90 8.79
N GLU A 45 -7.25 -5.06 7.46
CA GLU A 45 -7.56 -4.00 6.51
C GLU A 45 -9.04 -3.97 6.14
N HIS A 46 -9.61 -5.12 5.75
CA HIS A 46 -11.02 -5.18 5.34
C HIS A 46 -11.97 -5.26 6.54
N TRP A 47 -12.61 -4.13 6.87
CA TRP A 47 -13.62 -4.04 7.93
C TRP A 47 -15.04 -3.76 7.42
N CYS A 48 -16.02 -4.44 8.02
CA CYS A 48 -17.44 -4.21 7.79
C CYS A 48 -18.19 -3.87 9.09
N GLY A 49 -19.41 -3.34 8.95
CA GLY A 49 -20.24 -2.95 10.08
C GLY A 49 -19.82 -1.65 10.76
N SER A 50 -20.44 -1.34 11.90
CA SER A 50 -20.18 -0.14 12.70
C SER A 50 -20.50 -0.37 14.16
N GLY A 51 -19.73 0.23 15.06
CA GLY A 51 -19.95 0.17 16.49
C GLY A 51 -18.66 0.03 17.28
N THR A 52 -18.79 -0.03 18.60
CA THR A 52 -17.65 -0.02 19.54
C THR A 52 -17.00 -1.38 19.71
N ASN A 53 -17.73 -2.48 19.48
CA ASN A 53 -17.20 -3.83 19.61
C ASN A 53 -16.55 -4.26 18.29
N ARG A 54 -15.47 -5.03 18.38
CA ARG A 54 -14.69 -5.53 17.24
C ARG A 54 -14.49 -7.05 17.33
N SER A 55 -14.56 -7.74 16.19
CA SER A 55 -14.24 -9.16 16.08
C SER A 55 -13.71 -9.46 14.68
N ALA A 56 -12.99 -10.56 14.52
CA ALA A 56 -12.46 -10.99 13.22
C ALA A 56 -12.99 -12.35 12.78
N LEU A 57 -13.20 -12.49 11.47
CA LEU A 57 -13.36 -13.75 10.77
C LEU A 57 -12.02 -14.19 10.20
N VAL A 58 -11.61 -15.44 10.42
CA VAL A 58 -10.46 -16.06 9.74
C VAL A 58 -10.94 -17.22 8.87
N VAL A 59 -10.51 -17.25 7.60
CA VAL A 59 -10.76 -18.40 6.73
C VAL A 59 -9.42 -19.00 6.32
N ASP A 60 -9.26 -20.31 6.56
CA ASP A 60 -8.09 -21.09 6.13
C ASP A 60 -8.53 -22.22 5.20
N TRP A 61 -8.12 -22.11 3.93
CA TRP A 61 -8.46 -23.07 2.89
C TRP A 61 -7.56 -24.29 2.88
N HIS A 62 -6.36 -24.22 3.45
CA HIS A 62 -5.37 -25.31 3.41
C HIS A 62 -5.17 -25.92 2.00
N ASP A 63 -5.28 -25.10 0.96
CA ASP A 63 -5.24 -25.50 -0.46
C ASP A 63 -3.82 -25.43 -1.07
N GLY A 64 -2.84 -24.99 -0.28
CA GLY A 64 -1.46 -24.81 -0.70
C GLY A 64 -1.18 -23.45 -1.35
N THR A 65 -2.21 -22.63 -1.57
CA THR A 65 -2.09 -21.25 -2.04
C THR A 65 -1.72 -20.33 -0.89
N ARG A 66 -0.90 -19.30 -1.15
CA ARG A 66 -0.54 -18.29 -0.16
C ARG A 66 -1.30 -16.97 -0.42
N PRO A 67 -1.62 -16.20 0.63
CA PRO A 67 -1.54 -16.56 2.04
C PRO A 67 -2.51 -17.71 2.38
N HIS A 68 -2.11 -18.62 3.27
CA HIS A 68 -2.90 -19.84 3.55
C HIS A 68 -4.22 -19.54 4.28
N ALA A 69 -4.25 -18.45 5.05
CA ALA A 69 -5.43 -17.97 5.73
C ALA A 69 -5.55 -16.45 5.60
N LEU A 70 -6.78 -15.97 5.58
CA LEU A 70 -7.12 -14.55 5.48
C LEU A 70 -8.03 -14.13 6.63
N ALA A 71 -7.92 -12.87 7.05
CA ALA A 71 -8.70 -12.29 8.13
C ALA A 71 -9.48 -11.03 7.71
N TRP A 72 -10.77 -10.99 8.08
CA TRP A 72 -11.66 -9.84 7.92
C TRP A 72 -12.14 -9.36 9.28
N GLY A 73 -12.53 -8.09 9.36
CA GLY A 73 -13.01 -7.47 10.58
C GLY A 73 -14.50 -7.13 10.53
N PHE A 74 -15.16 -7.22 11.68
CA PHE A 74 -16.56 -6.87 11.88
C PHE A 74 -16.74 -5.99 13.13
N ARG A 75 -17.47 -4.88 12.97
CA ARG A 75 -17.87 -3.98 14.07
C ARG A 75 -19.37 -4.00 14.31
N TRP A 76 -19.76 -3.94 15.59
CA TRP A 76 -21.17 -3.87 15.99
C TRP A 76 -21.37 -3.13 17.31
N SER A 77 -22.62 -2.79 17.61
CA SER A 77 -23.07 -2.33 18.92
C SER A 77 -24.13 -3.28 19.47
N GLY A 78 -24.18 -3.47 20.80
CA GLY A 78 -25.13 -4.39 21.43
C GLY A 78 -24.71 -5.86 21.26
N THR A 79 -25.64 -6.72 20.86
CA THR A 79 -25.44 -8.16 20.71
C THR A 79 -25.26 -8.55 19.25
N ALA A 80 -24.27 -9.39 18.96
CA ALA A 80 -24.07 -10.03 17.66
C ALA A 80 -23.61 -11.49 17.86
N THR A 81 -23.80 -12.30 16.83
CA THR A 81 -23.42 -13.73 16.79
C THR A 81 -22.39 -14.00 15.71
N ALA A 82 -21.76 -15.17 15.73
CA ALA A 82 -20.87 -15.62 14.65
C ALA A 82 -21.58 -15.64 13.28
N LEU A 83 -22.91 -15.88 13.26
CA LEU A 83 -23.68 -15.82 12.02
C LEU A 83 -23.81 -14.39 11.48
N ASP A 84 -23.96 -13.41 12.37
CA ASP A 84 -24.03 -11.99 11.98
C ASP A 84 -22.69 -11.53 11.41
N LEU A 85 -21.57 -11.92 12.05
CA LEU A 85 -20.22 -11.65 11.54
C LEU A 85 -20.00 -12.31 10.18
N TRP A 86 -20.35 -13.59 10.03
CA TRP A 86 -20.20 -14.33 8.77
C TRP A 86 -20.94 -13.63 7.61
N ARG A 87 -22.21 -13.28 7.83
CA ARG A 87 -23.05 -12.63 6.80
C ARG A 87 -22.64 -11.18 6.54
N ALA A 88 -22.20 -10.46 7.57
CA ALA A 88 -21.69 -9.11 7.41
C ALA A 88 -20.42 -9.09 6.54
N VAL A 89 -19.48 -10.01 6.79
CA VAL A 89 -18.23 -10.10 6.03
C VAL A 89 -18.48 -10.57 4.60
N THR A 90 -19.20 -11.68 4.41
CA THR A 90 -19.52 -12.21 3.06
C THR A 90 -20.44 -11.29 2.25
N GLY A 91 -21.22 -10.44 2.90
CA GLY A 91 -22.01 -9.39 2.25
C GLY A 91 -21.24 -8.11 1.96
N ALA A 92 -20.07 -7.90 2.58
CA ALA A 92 -19.23 -6.72 2.40
C ALA A 92 -18.09 -6.97 1.42
N ASP A 93 -17.42 -8.12 1.48
CA ASP A 93 -16.33 -8.45 0.56
C ASP A 93 -16.88 -9.14 -0.70
N SER A 94 -16.83 -8.43 -1.83
CA SER A 94 -17.28 -8.94 -3.13
C SER A 94 -16.49 -10.15 -3.65
N GLY A 95 -15.26 -10.33 -3.17
CA GLY A 95 -14.39 -11.46 -3.49
C GLY A 95 -14.64 -12.69 -2.63
N LEU A 96 -15.30 -12.57 -1.48
CA LEU A 96 -15.56 -13.69 -0.56
C LEU A 96 -16.98 -14.23 -0.72
N THR A 97 -17.11 -15.43 -1.30
CA THR A 97 -18.39 -16.13 -1.40
C THR A 97 -18.49 -17.24 -0.37
N GLY A 98 -19.54 -17.19 0.45
CA GLY A 98 -19.85 -18.18 1.47
C GLY A 98 -21.09 -18.99 1.15
N PHE A 99 -21.03 -20.31 1.27
CA PHE A 99 -22.19 -21.19 1.05
C PHE A 99 -22.72 -21.75 2.36
N GLU A 100 -23.90 -21.28 2.76
CA GLU A 100 -24.57 -21.69 3.99
C GLU A 100 -25.49 -22.91 3.78
N THR A 101 -25.66 -23.69 4.84
CA THR A 101 -26.73 -24.69 4.97
C THR A 101 -27.32 -24.65 6.37
N THR A 102 -28.62 -24.88 6.50
CA THR A 102 -29.30 -24.93 7.80
C THR A 102 -29.79 -26.34 8.06
N THR A 103 -29.38 -26.89 9.20
CA THR A 103 -29.74 -28.24 9.65
C THR A 103 -30.45 -28.18 11.00
N GLY A 104 -30.90 -29.33 11.52
CA GLY A 104 -31.45 -29.40 12.88
C GLY A 104 -30.49 -28.96 13.99
N GLY A 105 -29.18 -28.86 13.69
CA GLY A 105 -28.16 -28.33 14.60
C GLY A 105 -27.78 -26.86 14.36
N GLY A 106 -28.54 -26.13 13.52
CA GLY A 106 -28.33 -24.71 13.20
C GLY A 106 -27.66 -24.44 11.85
N THR A 107 -27.33 -23.16 11.59
CA THR A 107 -26.70 -22.70 10.34
C THR A 107 -25.19 -22.93 10.34
N ARG A 108 -24.68 -23.53 9.26
CA ARG A 108 -23.26 -23.87 9.04
C ARG A 108 -22.84 -23.51 7.63
N VAL A 109 -21.54 -23.57 7.38
CA VAL A 109 -20.93 -23.36 6.07
C VAL A 109 -20.51 -24.70 5.47
N TRP A 110 -20.78 -24.90 4.18
CA TRP A 110 -20.36 -26.10 3.43
C TRP A 110 -19.37 -25.81 2.30
N GLY A 111 -19.19 -24.54 1.93
CA GLY A 111 -18.19 -24.11 0.96
C GLY A 111 -17.80 -22.66 1.19
N ILE A 112 -16.55 -22.30 0.88
CA ILE A 112 -16.04 -20.93 0.92
C ILE A 112 -15.12 -20.71 -0.27
N GLU A 113 -15.36 -19.67 -1.04
CA GLU A 113 -14.52 -19.23 -2.14
C GLU A 113 -14.01 -17.82 -1.89
N TYR A 114 -12.77 -17.56 -2.27
CA TYR A 114 -12.21 -16.23 -2.32
C TYR A 114 -11.52 -15.99 -3.67
N ARG A 115 -12.12 -15.10 -4.47
CA ARG A 115 -11.64 -14.71 -5.79
C ARG A 115 -11.42 -13.20 -5.83
N ARG A 116 -10.16 -12.77 -5.87
CA ARG A 116 -9.82 -11.39 -6.18
C ARG A 116 -8.71 -11.34 -7.24
N PRO A 117 -8.79 -10.43 -8.23
CA PRO A 117 -7.66 -10.14 -9.10
C PRO A 117 -6.48 -9.70 -8.24
N THR A 118 -5.29 -10.17 -8.57
CA THR A 118 -4.07 -9.66 -7.95
C THR A 118 -3.99 -8.15 -8.15
N ARG A 119 -3.55 -7.42 -7.11
CA ARG A 119 -3.08 -6.05 -7.22
C ARG A 119 -2.00 -6.06 -8.30
N SER A 120 -2.36 -5.70 -9.53
CA SER A 120 -1.54 -6.05 -10.68
C SER A 120 -0.34 -5.08 -10.71
N GLY A 121 0.76 -5.54 -10.14
CA GLY A 121 1.98 -4.77 -9.89
C GLY A 121 2.79 -5.29 -8.70
N ASP A 122 2.16 -5.93 -7.71
CA ASP A 122 2.92 -6.56 -6.62
C ASP A 122 3.65 -7.80 -7.15
N ILE A 123 4.96 -7.79 -6.94
CA ILE A 123 5.85 -8.94 -7.06
C ILE A 123 5.51 -9.91 -5.92
N LEU A 124 4.34 -10.52 -5.99
CA LEU A 124 4.08 -11.82 -5.39
C LEU A 124 3.72 -12.76 -6.53
N PRO A 125 4.69 -13.50 -7.11
CA PRO A 125 4.30 -14.76 -7.71
C PRO A 125 3.64 -15.57 -6.59
N GLU A 126 2.42 -16.08 -6.82
CA GLU A 126 1.69 -17.06 -5.98
C GLU A 126 0.55 -16.60 -5.04
N THR A 127 -0.23 -15.56 -5.34
CA THR A 127 -1.61 -15.49 -4.80
C THR A 127 -2.60 -15.99 -5.86
N GLY A 128 -2.82 -17.31 -5.89
CA GLY A 128 -3.92 -17.90 -6.65
C GLY A 128 -5.27 -17.56 -6.04
N ALA A 129 -6.36 -17.66 -6.80
CA ALA A 129 -7.70 -17.64 -6.23
C ALA A 129 -7.92 -18.87 -5.34
N HIS A 130 -8.49 -18.70 -4.14
CA HIS A 130 -8.89 -19.81 -3.29
C HIS A 130 -10.28 -20.29 -3.72
N ASP A 131 -10.36 -21.42 -4.41
CA ASP A 131 -11.61 -21.95 -4.95
C ASP A 131 -11.88 -23.37 -4.43
N VAL A 132 -12.43 -23.49 -3.21
CA VAL A 132 -12.75 -24.80 -2.63
C VAL A 132 -14.22 -24.90 -2.21
N ARG A 133 -14.99 -25.58 -3.06
CA ARG A 133 -16.46 -25.61 -3.01
C ARG A 133 -17.10 -26.76 -2.21
N TRP A 134 -16.38 -27.81 -1.80
CA TRP A 134 -17.07 -29.09 -1.50
C TRP A 134 -16.73 -29.79 -0.18
N THR A 135 -17.79 -30.18 0.53
CA THR A 135 -17.80 -31.32 1.46
C THR A 135 -18.64 -32.49 0.91
N ALA A 136 -17.97 -33.63 0.65
CA ALA A 136 -18.49 -34.97 0.30
C ALA A 136 -19.13 -35.22 -1.10
N TYR A 137 -18.35 -35.91 -1.97
CA TYR A 137 -18.74 -36.97 -2.92
C TYR A 137 -19.95 -36.78 -3.86
N THR A 138 -19.86 -35.93 -4.89
CA THR A 138 -20.56 -36.19 -6.17
C THR A 138 -19.79 -35.60 -7.35
N TRP A 139 -19.74 -36.37 -8.45
CA TRP A 139 -19.07 -36.05 -9.71
C TRP A 139 -19.96 -35.10 -10.53
N ASP A 140 -19.53 -33.87 -10.79
CA ASP A 140 -20.07 -33.06 -11.88
C ASP A 140 -18.96 -32.56 -12.84
N HIS A 141 -19.39 -32.20 -14.05
CA HIS A 141 -18.60 -32.25 -15.29
C HIS A 141 -18.07 -30.88 -15.75
N THR A 142 -17.51 -30.04 -14.87
CA THR A 142 -17.05 -28.69 -15.27
C THR A 142 -15.54 -28.49 -15.39
N GLY A 143 -14.70 -29.44 -14.96
CA GLY A 143 -13.26 -29.38 -15.24
C GLY A 143 -12.43 -28.45 -14.35
N ASP A 144 -12.98 -27.91 -13.27
CA ASP A 144 -12.24 -27.15 -12.25
C ASP A 144 -11.63 -28.09 -11.19
N VAL A 145 -10.38 -27.81 -10.76
CA VAL A 145 -9.63 -28.60 -9.76
C VAL A 145 -10.17 -28.32 -8.36
N CYS A 146 -11.10 -29.15 -7.88
CA CYS A 146 -11.68 -29.03 -6.55
C CYS A 146 -11.04 -30.00 -5.53
N LEU A 147 -10.65 -29.51 -4.35
CA LEU A 147 -10.23 -30.36 -3.22
C LEU A 147 -11.45 -30.85 -2.42
N ALA A 148 -11.51 -32.16 -2.11
CA ALA A 148 -12.51 -32.72 -1.21
C ALA A 148 -12.06 -32.57 0.25
N GLY A 149 -12.91 -32.00 1.13
CA GLY A 149 -12.59 -31.85 2.55
C GLY A 149 -13.82 -31.62 3.44
N THR A 150 -13.59 -31.27 4.71
CA THR A 150 -14.64 -30.87 5.66
C THR A 150 -14.31 -29.52 6.29
N TRP A 151 -15.22 -28.56 6.18
CA TRP A 151 -15.14 -27.28 6.88
C TRP A 151 -15.46 -27.45 8.36
N SER A 152 -14.65 -26.81 9.21
CA SER A 152 -14.80 -26.82 10.66
C SER A 152 -14.83 -25.38 11.20
N HIS A 153 -15.75 -25.13 12.13
CA HIS A 153 -15.92 -23.85 12.80
C HIS A 153 -15.08 -23.76 14.06
N TRP A 154 -14.50 -22.60 14.33
CA TRP A 154 -13.60 -22.36 15.45
C TRP A 154 -13.84 -20.99 16.07
N ARG A 155 -13.67 -20.89 17.39
CA ARG A 155 -13.94 -19.67 18.15
C ARG A 155 -12.84 -19.39 19.16
N CYS A 156 -12.54 -18.11 19.37
CA CYS A 156 -11.64 -17.59 20.39
C CYS A 156 -12.21 -16.26 20.94
N GLY A 157 -12.46 -16.17 22.24
CA GLY A 157 -13.07 -14.97 22.85
C GLY A 157 -12.04 -14.07 23.53
N GLY A 158 -12.20 -12.74 23.38
CA GLY A 158 -11.54 -11.74 24.22
C GLY A 158 -10.01 -11.67 24.10
N GLN A 159 -9.47 -11.84 22.88
CA GLN A 159 -8.03 -11.75 22.63
C GLN A 159 -7.71 -10.70 21.57
N THR A 160 -6.88 -9.73 21.90
CA THR A 160 -6.47 -8.68 20.95
C THR A 160 -5.44 -9.16 19.93
N VAL A 161 -4.66 -10.20 20.25
CA VAL A 161 -3.62 -10.80 19.40
C VAL A 161 -4.02 -12.21 18.99
N TYR A 162 -3.84 -12.53 17.72
CA TYR A 162 -4.11 -13.81 17.11
C TYR A 162 -3.22 -14.92 17.67
N ALA A 163 -3.84 -16.02 18.07
CA ALA A 163 -3.13 -17.22 18.49
C ALA A 163 -3.93 -18.48 18.13
N ALA A 164 -3.47 -19.19 17.10
CA ALA A 164 -4.10 -20.41 16.60
C ALA A 164 -4.37 -21.46 17.71
N THR A 165 -3.52 -21.52 18.74
CA THR A 165 -3.66 -22.46 19.87
C THR A 165 -4.89 -22.20 20.75
N ASN A 166 -5.45 -21.00 20.71
CA ASN A 166 -6.53 -20.59 21.60
C ASN A 166 -7.93 -20.86 21.01
N PHE A 167 -8.00 -21.30 19.75
CA PHE A 167 -9.25 -21.68 19.11
C PHE A 167 -9.82 -23.00 19.65
N VAL A 168 -11.12 -22.95 19.93
CA VAL A 168 -11.95 -24.08 20.34
C VAL A 168 -12.99 -24.35 19.26
N ALA A 169 -13.22 -25.63 18.94
CA ALA A 169 -14.16 -26.02 17.90
C ALA A 169 -15.62 -25.62 18.24
N GLY A 170 -16.36 -25.21 17.22
CA GLY A 170 -17.82 -25.08 17.24
C GLY A 170 -18.51 -26.41 16.90
N ASP A 171 -19.48 -26.80 17.71
CA ASP A 171 -20.30 -28.01 17.57
C ASP A 171 -21.78 -27.73 17.27
N ALA A 172 -22.20 -26.46 17.22
CA ALA A 172 -23.56 -25.99 16.94
C ALA A 172 -23.56 -24.96 15.79
N GLY A 173 -24.73 -24.47 15.40
CA GLY A 173 -24.88 -23.42 14.39
C GLY A 173 -24.30 -22.08 14.83
N MET A 174 -23.82 -21.30 13.86
CA MET A 174 -23.17 -20.01 14.10
C MET A 174 -24.03 -19.03 14.91
N GLU A 175 -25.36 -19.08 14.77
CA GLU A 175 -26.32 -18.26 15.50
C GLU A 175 -26.32 -18.49 17.03
N THR A 176 -25.77 -19.61 17.49
CA THR A 176 -25.72 -19.96 18.91
C THR A 176 -24.51 -19.37 19.63
N TYR A 177 -23.57 -18.78 18.89
CA TYR A 177 -22.30 -18.28 19.41
C TYR A 177 -22.29 -16.76 19.47
N PRO A 178 -22.51 -16.16 20.65
CA PRO A 178 -22.43 -14.71 20.81
C PRO A 178 -20.98 -14.24 20.66
N LEU A 179 -20.80 -13.11 19.97
CA LEU A 179 -19.53 -12.41 19.88
C LEU A 179 -19.28 -11.58 21.13
N SER A 180 -18.00 -11.36 21.43
CA SER A 180 -17.52 -10.44 22.46
C SER A 180 -16.50 -9.51 21.84
N ASP A 181 -16.37 -8.28 22.34
CA ASP A 181 -15.29 -7.40 21.87
C ASP A 181 -13.91 -8.08 21.98
N GLY A 182 -13.13 -8.00 20.91
CA GLY A 182 -11.86 -8.72 20.79
C GLY A 182 -11.97 -10.20 20.43
N SER A 183 -13.13 -10.73 20.01
CA SER A 183 -13.22 -12.15 19.61
C SER A 183 -12.67 -12.43 18.21
N TRP A 184 -12.26 -13.67 17.99
CA TRP A 184 -11.94 -14.24 16.68
C TRP A 184 -12.83 -15.44 16.43
N ASP A 185 -13.35 -15.53 15.22
CA ASP A 185 -14.17 -16.61 14.71
C ASP A 185 -13.50 -17.13 13.43
N ALA A 186 -13.58 -18.43 13.14
CA ALA A 186 -12.86 -18.97 12.01
C ALA A 186 -13.49 -20.20 11.37
N TRP A 187 -13.25 -20.35 10.07
CA TRP A 187 -13.55 -21.53 9.28
C TRP A 187 -12.26 -22.11 8.71
N SER A 188 -12.03 -23.40 8.92
CA SER A 188 -10.82 -24.09 8.44
C SER A 188 -11.19 -25.39 7.72
N LEU A 189 -10.65 -25.58 6.52
CA LEU A 189 -10.85 -26.77 5.69
C LEU A 189 -9.88 -27.90 6.06
N SER A 190 -10.39 -29.09 6.36
CA SER A 190 -9.55 -30.28 6.45
C SER A 190 -9.73 -31.19 5.22
N VAL A 191 -8.67 -31.36 4.44
CA VAL A 191 -8.65 -32.26 3.26
C VAL A 191 -8.25 -33.71 3.60
N GLU A 192 -7.67 -33.95 4.78
CA GLU A 192 -7.22 -35.29 5.25
C GLU A 192 -8.24 -35.96 6.20
N GLY A 193 -9.38 -35.32 6.45
CA GLY A 193 -10.39 -35.74 7.43
C GLY A 193 -10.10 -35.23 8.85
N GLY A 194 -11.15 -35.11 9.67
CA GLY A 194 -11.07 -34.54 11.02
C GLY A 194 -11.10 -33.01 11.06
N MET A 195 -11.06 -32.44 12.26
CA MET A 195 -11.04 -30.97 12.46
C MET A 195 -9.60 -30.47 12.51
N ARG A 196 -9.29 -29.44 11.71
CA ARG A 196 -7.99 -28.76 11.68
C ARG A 196 -8.17 -27.33 12.13
N ARG A 197 -7.29 -26.86 13.02
CA ARG A 197 -7.30 -25.47 13.49
C ARG A 197 -6.83 -24.52 12.38
N PRO A 198 -7.36 -23.28 12.33
CA PRO A 198 -6.87 -22.28 11.39
C PRO A 198 -5.39 -21.96 11.65
N GLY A 199 -4.63 -21.77 10.57
CA GLY A 199 -3.26 -21.30 10.56
C GLY A 199 -3.15 -19.81 10.87
N PHE A 200 -1.94 -19.25 10.73
CA PHE A 200 -1.72 -17.83 10.93
C PHE A 200 -2.24 -17.03 9.72
N PRO A 201 -3.17 -16.07 9.90
CA PRO A 201 -3.74 -15.33 8.79
C PRO A 201 -2.86 -14.16 8.33
N ALA A 202 -3.04 -13.76 7.09
CA ALA A 202 -2.77 -12.41 6.63
C ALA A 202 -4.07 -11.59 6.64
N ALA A 203 -3.97 -10.26 6.58
CA ALA A 203 -5.15 -9.43 6.36
C ALA A 203 -5.77 -9.73 4.99
N ALA A 204 -7.10 -9.86 4.94
CA ALA A 204 -7.79 -9.73 3.68
C ALA A 204 -7.68 -8.27 3.24
N LEU A 205 -7.11 -8.06 2.06
CA LEU A 205 -6.95 -6.73 1.47
C LEU A 205 -8.33 -6.16 1.12
N SER A 206 -8.50 -4.85 1.14
CA SER A 206 -9.65 -4.18 0.51
C SER A 206 -9.50 -4.17 -1.01
N TYR A 207 -10.62 -4.21 -1.77
CA TYR A 207 -10.51 -4.21 -3.23
C TYR A 207 -10.27 -2.75 -3.61
N PRO A 208 -9.10 -2.39 -4.14
CA PRO A 208 -8.70 -0.98 -4.18
C PRO A 208 -9.48 -0.18 -5.22
N PHE A 209 -10.50 -0.77 -5.86
CA PHE A 209 -11.27 -0.14 -6.91
C PHE A 209 -12.76 -0.14 -6.58
N ALA A 210 -13.52 0.72 -7.24
CA ALA A 210 -14.95 0.57 -7.32
C ALA A 210 -15.32 -0.86 -7.74
N ALA A 211 -16.16 -1.50 -6.94
CA ALA A 211 -16.54 -2.91 -7.07
C ALA A 211 -17.88 -3.09 -7.79
N SER A 212 -18.72 -2.05 -7.85
CA SER A 212 -20.04 -2.15 -8.50
C SER A 212 -20.57 -0.82 -9.04
N VAL A 213 -21.42 -0.93 -10.06
CA VAL A 213 -22.20 0.18 -10.61
C VAL A 213 -23.56 0.21 -9.92
N GLU A 214 -23.82 1.27 -9.16
CA GLU A 214 -25.09 1.45 -8.44
C GLU A 214 -26.17 2.08 -9.32
N SER A 215 -25.75 3.03 -10.17
CA SER A 215 -26.64 3.60 -11.18
C SER A 215 -25.83 4.26 -12.29
N TYR A 216 -26.37 4.18 -13.51
CA TYR A 216 -25.85 4.91 -14.65
C TYR A 216 -27.00 5.57 -15.40
N VAL A 217 -26.92 6.89 -15.52
CA VAL A 217 -27.77 7.70 -16.39
C VAL A 217 -26.85 8.22 -17.47
N GLN A 218 -26.94 7.66 -18.67
CA GLN A 218 -26.09 8.04 -19.78
C GLN A 218 -26.15 9.54 -20.10
N GLY A 219 -27.32 10.16 -20.03
CA GLY A 219 -27.52 11.51 -20.54
C GLY A 219 -27.51 11.56 -22.08
N SER A 220 -27.58 12.76 -22.65
CA SER A 220 -27.57 12.94 -24.12
C SER A 220 -26.22 13.40 -24.65
N GLY A 221 -25.86 13.00 -25.87
CA GLY A 221 -24.65 13.48 -26.55
C GLY A 221 -23.39 12.70 -26.18
N SER A 222 -23.52 11.46 -25.70
CA SER A 222 -22.38 10.53 -25.58
C SER A 222 -21.78 10.24 -26.96
N TYR A 223 -20.48 10.02 -26.97
CA TYR A 223 -19.72 9.73 -28.18
C TYR A 223 -19.85 8.26 -28.61
N TYR A 224 -19.33 7.96 -29.81
CA TYR A 224 -19.12 6.62 -30.30
C TYR A 224 -17.63 6.44 -30.55
N ASP A 225 -17.10 5.27 -30.23
CA ASP A 225 -15.76 4.86 -30.63
C ASP A 225 -15.79 4.79 -32.17
N TRP A 226 -15.05 5.68 -32.83
CA TRP A 226 -15.09 5.80 -34.28
C TRP A 226 -14.47 4.59 -35.00
N ILE A 227 -13.69 3.79 -34.28
CA ILE A 227 -13.01 2.61 -34.81
C ILE A 227 -13.94 1.40 -34.74
N SER A 228 -14.56 1.15 -33.57
CA SER A 228 -15.49 0.02 -33.40
C SER A 228 -16.92 0.33 -33.86
N GLY A 229 -17.32 1.60 -33.81
CA GLY A 229 -18.71 2.03 -33.95
C GLY A 229 -19.55 1.87 -32.68
N ASP A 230 -18.95 1.37 -31.59
CA ASP A 230 -19.65 1.09 -30.34
C ASP A 230 -19.80 2.37 -29.47
N PRO A 231 -20.92 2.53 -28.75
CA PRO A 231 -21.12 3.65 -27.85
C PRO A 231 -20.33 3.49 -26.54
N TYR A 232 -19.83 4.60 -25.96
CA TYR A 232 -19.19 4.64 -24.63
C TYR A 232 -20.21 4.57 -23.49
N THR A 233 -21.04 3.52 -23.48
CA THR A 233 -22.23 3.43 -22.60
C THR A 233 -22.24 2.23 -21.70
N ASP A 234 -21.20 1.42 -21.69
CA ASP A 234 -21.06 0.34 -20.72
C ASP A 234 -20.45 0.90 -19.43
N PRO A 235 -21.22 1.09 -18.34
CA PRO A 235 -20.67 1.62 -17.09
C PRO A 235 -19.77 0.63 -16.36
N THR A 236 -19.73 -0.65 -16.77
CA THR A 236 -18.88 -1.66 -16.13
C THR A 236 -17.40 -1.51 -16.49
N THR A 237 -17.08 -0.75 -17.53
CA THR A 237 -15.70 -0.39 -17.89
C THR A 237 -15.04 0.47 -16.82
N ALA A 238 -15.82 1.21 -16.03
CA ALA A 238 -15.33 2.03 -14.91
C ALA A 238 -15.01 1.22 -13.62
N LEU A 239 -15.12 -0.11 -13.66
CA LEU A 239 -14.82 -1.00 -12.54
C LEU A 239 -13.43 -1.61 -12.67
N GLY A 240 -12.76 -1.82 -11.54
CA GLY A 240 -11.42 -2.40 -11.51
C GLY A 240 -10.33 -1.37 -11.78
N ARG A 241 -9.18 -1.85 -12.28
CA ARG A 241 -7.99 -1.01 -12.46
C ARG A 241 -8.13 -0.10 -13.68
N PRO A 242 -7.52 1.10 -13.68
CA PRO A 242 -7.45 1.91 -14.88
C PRO A 242 -6.67 1.20 -15.99
N THR A 243 -6.96 1.61 -17.21
CA THR A 243 -6.41 1.04 -18.43
C THR A 243 -4.88 1.20 -18.47
N VAL A 244 -4.18 0.09 -18.74
CA VAL A 244 -2.71 0.03 -18.82
C VAL A 244 -2.21 0.19 -20.25
N ASP A 245 -2.85 -0.54 -21.16
CA ASP A 245 -2.59 -0.54 -22.59
C ASP A 245 -3.90 -0.31 -23.33
N THR A 246 -3.79 0.34 -24.48
CA THR A 246 -4.86 0.57 -25.44
C THR A 246 -4.39 0.17 -26.86
N THR A 247 -5.18 0.50 -27.87
CA THR A 247 -4.83 0.29 -29.29
C THR A 247 -4.30 1.57 -29.93
N GLY A 248 -3.72 1.46 -31.12
CA GLY A 248 -3.53 2.61 -31.99
C GLY A 248 -4.86 3.28 -32.37
N ASP A 249 -4.79 4.55 -32.76
CA ASP A 249 -5.92 5.44 -33.07
C ASP A 249 -6.18 5.63 -34.58
N ASP A 250 -5.35 5.04 -35.44
CA ASP A 250 -5.31 5.20 -36.91
C ASP A 250 -4.95 6.62 -37.41
N TRP A 251 -4.58 7.53 -36.49
CA TRP A 251 -4.09 8.87 -36.84
C TRP A 251 -2.59 8.98 -36.65
N TYR A 252 -2.11 8.58 -35.47
CA TYR A 252 -0.72 8.66 -35.05
C TYR A 252 -0.11 7.29 -34.81
N ILE A 253 -0.93 6.30 -34.40
CA ILE A 253 -0.51 4.93 -34.15
C ILE A 253 -1.42 3.97 -34.95
N PRO A 254 -0.88 3.04 -35.75
CA PRO A 254 -1.69 2.06 -36.50
C PRO A 254 -2.59 1.21 -35.59
N LEU A 255 -3.81 0.91 -36.04
CA LEU A 255 -4.82 0.18 -35.25
C LEU A 255 -4.38 -1.18 -34.70
N ASP A 256 -3.51 -1.88 -35.42
CA ASP A 256 -3.00 -3.19 -35.05
C ASP A 256 -1.77 -3.13 -34.12
N GLU A 257 -1.31 -1.93 -33.77
CA GLU A 257 -0.23 -1.73 -32.81
C GLU A 257 -0.79 -1.53 -31.39
N PRO A 258 -0.28 -2.28 -30.39
CA PRO A 258 -0.57 -1.99 -28.99
C PRO A 258 0.15 -0.70 -28.57
N ALA A 259 -0.54 0.15 -27.81
CA ALA A 259 -0.01 1.39 -27.28
C ALA A 259 -0.16 1.42 -25.76
N PRO A 260 0.88 1.77 -24.98
CA PRO A 260 0.69 2.01 -23.56
C PRO A 260 -0.15 3.27 -23.36
N VAL A 261 -1.01 3.27 -22.34
CA VAL A 261 -1.60 4.52 -21.85
C VAL A 261 -0.49 5.33 -21.19
N VAL A 262 -0.30 6.56 -21.64
CA VAL A 262 0.72 7.48 -21.12
C VAL A 262 0.12 8.88 -20.99
N PRO A 263 0.74 9.81 -20.24
CA PRO A 263 0.15 11.13 -19.98
C PRO A 263 -0.18 11.97 -21.21
N VAL A 264 0.33 11.60 -22.39
CA VAL A 264 0.11 12.27 -23.68
C VAL A 264 -0.70 11.43 -24.69
N TYR A 265 -1.13 10.23 -24.29
CA TYR A 265 -1.91 9.28 -25.09
C TYR A 265 -2.80 8.46 -24.15
N PRO A 266 -4.04 8.91 -23.89
CA PRO A 266 -4.91 8.33 -22.87
C PRO A 266 -5.52 7.01 -23.33
N ALA A 267 -6.17 6.29 -22.41
CA ALA A 267 -7.16 5.27 -22.79
C ALA A 267 -8.25 5.95 -23.64
N PHE A 268 -8.89 5.28 -24.60
CA PHE A 268 -9.92 5.93 -25.43
C PHE A 268 -10.91 4.97 -26.08
N ARG A 269 -10.85 3.66 -25.82
CA ARG A 269 -11.78 2.68 -26.43
C ARG A 269 -13.07 2.56 -25.65
N SER A 270 -14.16 2.21 -26.35
CA SER A 270 -15.49 2.04 -25.74
C SER A 270 -15.57 0.94 -24.67
N HIS A 271 -14.59 0.02 -24.64
CA HIS A 271 -14.46 -1.03 -23.64
C HIS A 271 -13.44 -0.70 -22.52
N GLU A 272 -12.82 0.47 -22.57
CA GLU A 272 -11.88 0.97 -21.57
C GLU A 272 -12.54 2.01 -20.65
N MET A 273 -13.56 2.72 -21.13
CA MET A 273 -14.17 3.82 -20.36
C MET A 273 -15.64 4.05 -20.69
N VAL A 274 -16.32 4.79 -19.82
CA VAL A 274 -17.71 5.22 -19.99
C VAL A 274 -17.81 6.75 -20.03
N THR A 275 -18.64 7.27 -20.93
CA THR A 275 -18.87 8.73 -21.08
C THR A 275 -20.19 9.14 -20.45
N ILE A 276 -20.18 10.23 -19.68
CA ILE A 276 -21.37 10.79 -19.04
C ILE A 276 -21.86 12.01 -19.84
N GLY A 277 -22.97 11.82 -20.56
CA GLY A 277 -23.61 12.85 -21.37
C GLY A 277 -24.37 13.92 -20.59
N LYS A 278 -25.02 14.85 -21.31
CA LYS A 278 -25.80 15.95 -20.73
C LYS A 278 -26.92 15.42 -19.84
N GLY A 279 -26.94 15.87 -18.58
CA GLY A 279 -27.91 15.41 -17.58
C GLY A 279 -27.68 13.96 -17.14
N GLY A 280 -26.52 13.40 -17.49
CA GLY A 280 -26.10 12.07 -17.07
C GLY A 280 -25.34 12.08 -15.75
N SER A 281 -25.22 10.90 -15.17
CA SER A 281 -24.45 10.63 -13.96
C SER A 281 -24.05 9.15 -13.89
N LEU A 282 -22.88 8.87 -13.33
CA LEU A 282 -22.45 7.52 -12.96
C LEU A 282 -22.29 7.47 -11.44
N THR A 283 -22.87 6.47 -10.78
CA THR A 283 -22.61 6.18 -9.37
C THR A 283 -21.97 4.82 -9.23
N LEU A 284 -20.79 4.80 -8.60
CA LEU A 284 -20.01 3.61 -8.29
C LEU A 284 -19.92 3.41 -6.78
N ALA A 285 -19.72 2.17 -6.35
CA ALA A 285 -19.50 1.83 -4.95
C ALA A 285 -18.24 0.99 -4.74
N PHE A 286 -17.49 1.33 -3.69
CA PHE A 286 -16.50 0.44 -3.09
C PHE A 286 -17.22 -0.66 -2.30
N ASP A 287 -16.56 -1.80 -2.14
CA ASP A 287 -17.06 -2.90 -1.31
C ASP A 287 -16.79 -2.67 0.19
N HIS A 288 -15.89 -1.74 0.50
CA HIS A 288 -15.51 -1.31 1.85
C HIS A 288 -15.71 0.20 2.05
N ARG A 289 -15.36 0.70 3.25
CA ARG A 289 -15.32 2.13 3.55
C ARG A 289 -13.94 2.66 3.22
N VAL A 290 -13.87 3.69 2.38
CA VAL A 290 -12.66 4.46 2.12
C VAL A 290 -12.61 5.61 3.13
N TYR A 291 -11.55 5.68 3.95
CA TYR A 291 -11.43 6.66 5.03
C TYR A 291 -10.54 7.84 4.63
N ASP A 292 -10.81 9.00 5.22
CA ASP A 292 -9.87 10.13 5.33
C ASP A 292 -8.70 9.70 6.20
N ASN A 293 -7.68 9.11 5.57
CA ASN A 293 -6.59 8.45 6.27
C ASN A 293 -5.35 9.35 6.26
N PRO A 294 -4.84 9.79 7.42
CA PRO A 294 -3.67 10.66 7.47
C PRO A 294 -2.38 10.02 6.96
N ALA A 295 -2.36 8.69 6.80
CA ALA A 295 -1.24 7.97 6.18
C ALA A 295 -1.33 7.91 4.65
N ASN A 296 -2.39 8.42 4.03
CA ASN A 296 -2.49 8.52 2.59
C ASN A 296 -1.61 9.67 2.07
N PRO A 297 -0.80 9.45 1.01
CA PRO A 297 0.05 10.49 0.45
C PRO A 297 -0.71 11.77 0.10
N TYR A 298 -0.16 12.91 0.51
CA TYR A 298 -0.71 14.24 0.25
C TYR A 298 -2.13 14.50 0.80
N GLY A 299 -2.65 13.62 1.67
CA GLY A 299 -4.04 13.65 2.14
C GLY A 299 -5.05 13.27 1.05
N VAL A 300 -4.62 12.65 -0.04
CA VAL A 300 -5.51 12.17 -1.10
C VAL A 300 -6.01 10.78 -0.73
N ASP A 301 -7.32 10.58 -0.70
CA ASP A 301 -7.92 9.31 -0.23
C ASP A 301 -8.54 8.47 -1.33
N PHE A 302 -8.94 9.06 -2.45
CA PHE A 302 -9.38 8.30 -3.62
C PHE A 302 -9.01 9.02 -4.91
N ILE A 303 -8.94 8.26 -6.00
CA ILE A 303 -8.52 8.73 -7.33
C ILE A 303 -9.60 8.40 -8.35
N VAL A 304 -9.88 9.33 -9.27
CA VAL A 304 -10.73 9.10 -10.44
C VAL A 304 -9.87 9.18 -11.70
N PHE A 305 -9.88 8.11 -12.50
CA PHE A 305 -9.17 8.00 -13.77
C PHE A 305 -10.12 8.29 -14.93
N GLY A 306 -9.65 9.03 -15.93
CA GLY A 306 -10.43 9.44 -17.09
C GLY A 306 -9.62 9.38 -18.40
N ASN A 307 -10.12 10.11 -19.40
CA ASN A 307 -9.51 10.28 -20.73
C ASN A 307 -8.59 11.51 -20.84
N SER A 308 -8.40 12.27 -19.76
CA SER A 308 -7.57 13.47 -19.78
C SER A 308 -6.14 13.16 -20.27
N PHE A 309 -5.56 14.09 -21.01
CA PHE A 309 -4.21 13.95 -21.56
C PHE A 309 -3.52 15.29 -21.71
N GLN A 310 -2.21 15.26 -21.78
CA GLN A 310 -1.41 16.46 -21.95
C GLN A 310 -1.05 16.72 -23.39
N VAL A 311 -0.97 18.00 -23.71
CA VAL A 311 -0.67 18.48 -25.05
C VAL A 311 0.84 18.49 -25.26
N ILE A 312 1.31 17.89 -26.35
CA ILE A 312 2.71 17.92 -26.79
C ILE A 312 2.87 18.76 -28.05
N GLY A 313 4.10 19.21 -28.35
CA GLY A 313 4.49 19.68 -29.69
C GLY A 313 3.68 20.82 -30.33
N GLY A 314 2.88 21.58 -29.58
CA GLY A 314 1.97 22.59 -30.14
C GLY A 314 0.62 22.05 -30.62
N GLY A 315 0.22 20.86 -30.17
CA GLY A 315 -1.07 20.22 -30.49
C GLY A 315 -0.96 18.94 -31.33
N GLU A 316 0.25 18.36 -31.43
CA GLU A 316 0.47 17.11 -32.17
C GLU A 316 0.10 15.89 -31.31
N GLY A 317 -0.20 14.75 -31.95
CA GLY A 317 -0.43 13.47 -31.27
C GLY A 317 0.84 12.64 -31.15
N TRP A 318 0.96 11.86 -30.08
CA TRP A 318 2.13 11.02 -29.84
C TRP A 318 2.10 9.79 -30.75
N SER A 319 3.19 9.55 -31.48
CA SER A 319 3.28 8.48 -32.49
C SER A 319 3.98 7.22 -31.96
N ASN A 320 3.74 6.84 -30.71
CA ASN A 320 4.39 5.71 -30.03
C ASN A 320 5.94 5.74 -30.03
N GLY A 321 6.52 6.94 -30.16
CA GLY A 321 7.95 7.15 -30.37
C GLY A 321 8.74 7.34 -29.07
N ASP A 322 10.05 7.60 -29.21
CA ASP A 322 10.96 7.78 -28.07
C ASP A 322 10.43 8.87 -27.10
N PRO A 323 10.08 8.50 -25.85
CA PRO A 323 9.54 9.43 -24.87
C PRO A 323 10.56 10.49 -24.44
N ASN A 324 11.87 10.30 -24.68
CA ASN A 324 12.91 11.31 -24.44
C ASN A 324 12.91 12.44 -25.48
N LEU A 325 12.30 12.22 -26.65
CA LEU A 325 12.24 13.20 -27.72
C LEU A 325 10.90 13.96 -27.74
N THR A 326 9.91 13.44 -27.03
CA THR A 326 8.56 14.01 -26.98
C THR A 326 8.46 15.00 -25.83
N ARG A 327 8.23 16.29 -26.11
CA ARG A 327 8.16 17.35 -25.09
C ARG A 327 6.76 17.87 -24.85
N ASN A 328 6.45 18.11 -23.58
CA ASN A 328 5.17 18.62 -23.13
C ASN A 328 5.03 20.14 -23.34
N GLY A 329 3.82 20.55 -23.72
CA GLY A 329 3.44 21.94 -24.00
C GLY A 329 2.99 22.75 -22.78
N GLY A 330 2.91 22.15 -21.59
CA GLY A 330 2.50 22.82 -20.35
C GLY A 330 0.98 22.98 -20.17
N SER A 331 0.18 22.22 -20.93
CA SER A 331 -1.29 22.26 -20.86
C SER A 331 -1.89 20.86 -20.95
N ALA A 332 -3.09 20.67 -20.42
CA ALA A 332 -3.86 19.43 -20.52
C ALA A 332 -5.22 19.67 -21.15
N PHE A 333 -5.70 18.68 -21.89
CA PHE A 333 -7.09 18.55 -22.30
C PHE A 333 -7.83 17.80 -21.19
N VAL A 334 -8.89 18.41 -20.66
CA VAL A 334 -9.67 17.91 -19.52
C VAL A 334 -11.16 18.16 -19.78
N GLU A 335 -12.02 17.19 -19.49
CA GLU A 335 -13.48 17.30 -19.63
C GLU A 335 -14.19 17.16 -18.28
N LYS A 336 -13.81 18.02 -17.31
CA LYS A 336 -14.19 17.91 -15.90
C LYS A 336 -15.65 17.55 -15.61
N GLY A 337 -15.83 16.45 -14.88
CA GLY A 337 -17.08 16.04 -14.25
C GLY A 337 -17.14 16.43 -12.78
N LYS A 338 -18.31 16.84 -12.29
CA LYS A 338 -18.51 17.10 -10.86
C LYS A 338 -18.48 15.80 -10.08
N VAL A 339 -17.63 15.74 -9.06
CA VAL A 339 -17.54 14.62 -8.13
C VAL A 339 -18.34 14.91 -6.87
N SER A 340 -19.17 13.95 -6.47
CA SER A 340 -19.87 13.93 -5.19
C SER A 340 -19.69 12.57 -4.53
N VAL A 341 -19.68 12.53 -3.21
CA VAL A 341 -19.50 11.29 -2.45
C VAL A 341 -20.63 11.07 -1.46
N SER A 342 -20.80 9.82 -1.04
CA SER A 342 -21.81 9.42 -0.05
C SER A 342 -21.34 8.24 0.79
N GLN A 343 -21.87 8.17 2.01
CA GLN A 343 -21.73 7.05 2.94
C GLN A 343 -22.86 6.03 2.80
N ASP A 344 -24.07 6.49 2.43
CA ASP A 344 -25.32 5.71 2.45
C ASP A 344 -25.97 5.56 1.06
N GLY A 345 -25.41 6.19 0.02
CA GLY A 345 -25.95 6.23 -1.34
C GLY A 345 -27.15 7.17 -1.51
N VAL A 346 -27.60 7.84 -0.44
CA VAL A 346 -28.79 8.68 -0.40
C VAL A 346 -28.43 10.16 -0.19
N THR A 347 -27.55 10.43 0.76
CA THR A 347 -27.09 11.78 1.10
C THR A 347 -25.77 12.07 0.38
N TRP A 348 -25.75 13.09 -0.47
CA TRP A 348 -24.64 13.39 -1.37
C TRP A 348 -23.94 14.70 -1.02
N TYR A 349 -22.61 14.65 -0.97
CA TYR A 349 -21.75 15.79 -0.67
C TYR A 349 -20.85 16.05 -1.88
N ALA A 350 -21.00 17.21 -2.50
CA ALA A 350 -20.17 17.62 -3.63
C ALA A 350 -18.78 18.06 -3.15
N TYR A 351 -17.76 17.81 -3.97
CA TYR A 351 -16.44 18.38 -3.72
C TYR A 351 -16.53 19.92 -3.79
N PRO A 352 -15.90 20.68 -2.88
CA PRO A 352 -16.05 22.13 -2.83
C PRO A 352 -15.53 22.83 -4.10
N SER A 353 -16.29 23.80 -4.61
CA SER A 353 -15.84 24.70 -5.68
C SER A 353 -15.03 25.86 -5.11
N GLY A 354 -13.87 26.21 -5.70
CA GLY A 354 -13.27 27.55 -5.51
C GLY A 354 -11.77 27.65 -5.23
N GLU A 355 -11.08 26.56 -4.87
CA GLU A 355 -9.61 26.47 -4.84
C GLU A 355 -9.27 25.08 -5.35
N ASN A 356 -8.50 24.97 -6.43
CA ASN A 356 -8.22 23.67 -7.08
C ASN A 356 -9.50 22.91 -7.48
N ASP A 357 -10.35 23.52 -8.30
CA ASP A 357 -11.59 22.93 -8.86
C ASP A 357 -11.28 21.62 -9.60
N ARG A 358 -11.30 20.51 -8.86
CA ARG A 358 -11.01 19.15 -9.32
C ARG A 358 -12.29 18.49 -9.80
N GLY A 359 -12.19 17.84 -10.94
CA GLY A 359 -13.26 17.01 -11.48
C GLY A 359 -12.82 15.58 -11.73
N ALA A 360 -13.78 14.72 -12.03
CA ALA A 360 -13.47 13.53 -12.82
C ALA A 360 -12.96 13.99 -14.19
N ASP A 361 -12.16 13.17 -14.86
CA ASP A 361 -11.54 13.53 -16.13
C ASP A 361 -10.74 14.86 -16.09
N ASP A 362 -9.95 15.00 -15.03
CA ASP A 362 -9.12 16.17 -14.81
C ASP A 362 -7.65 15.74 -14.69
N PHE A 363 -6.76 16.69 -14.47
CA PHE A 363 -5.36 16.42 -14.18
C PHE A 363 -5.19 15.64 -12.86
N ALA A 364 -4.29 14.66 -12.76
CA ALA A 364 -3.30 14.25 -13.76
C ALA A 364 -3.80 13.13 -14.69
N PRO A 365 -3.39 13.10 -15.97
CA PRO A 365 -3.66 12.00 -16.89
C PRO A 365 -3.18 10.64 -16.39
N THR A 366 -3.80 9.57 -16.89
CA THR A 366 -3.41 8.20 -16.57
C THR A 366 -2.03 7.87 -17.18
N LEU A 367 -1.17 7.19 -16.41
CA LEU A 367 0.05 6.53 -16.88
C LEU A 367 -0.12 5.04 -16.62
N GLY A 368 -0.28 4.23 -17.66
CA GLY A 368 -0.54 2.80 -17.53
C GLY A 368 0.70 1.98 -17.16
N ARG A 369 1.89 2.38 -17.61
CA ARG A 369 3.14 1.63 -17.43
C ARG A 369 4.27 2.46 -16.86
N VAL A 370 5.07 1.82 -16.02
CA VAL A 370 6.31 2.40 -15.47
C VAL A 370 7.28 2.65 -16.62
N TYR A 371 7.89 3.84 -16.66
CA TYR A 371 9.03 4.10 -17.52
C TYR A 371 10.27 3.37 -16.96
N ASP A 372 10.70 2.30 -17.63
CA ASP A 372 11.87 1.50 -17.27
C ASP A 372 12.51 0.92 -18.54
N THR A 373 13.73 1.36 -18.83
CA THR A 373 14.50 0.89 -20.00
C THR A 373 15.23 -0.44 -19.76
N ASN A 374 15.29 -0.90 -18.51
CA ASN A 374 15.97 -2.15 -18.14
C ASN A 374 15.00 -3.34 -18.14
N VAL A 375 13.73 -3.09 -17.84
CA VAL A 375 12.68 -4.11 -17.79
C VAL A 375 11.52 -3.66 -18.67
N VAL A 376 11.47 -4.16 -19.91
CA VAL A 376 10.45 -3.77 -20.89
C VAL A 376 9.37 -4.84 -21.05
N ALA A 377 8.11 -4.40 -21.16
CA ALA A 377 6.96 -5.25 -21.37
C ALA A 377 6.93 -5.82 -22.80
N THR A 378 6.94 -7.15 -22.89
CA THR A 378 6.88 -7.87 -24.18
C THR A 378 5.50 -7.85 -24.81
N SER A 379 4.44 -7.57 -24.05
CA SER A 379 3.06 -7.46 -24.54
C SER A 379 2.87 -6.31 -25.52
N LEU A 380 3.70 -5.27 -25.45
CA LEU A 380 3.70 -4.17 -26.40
C LEU A 380 4.41 -4.52 -27.72
N GLY A 381 5.08 -5.67 -27.80
CA GLY A 381 5.81 -6.09 -29.00
C GLY A 381 7.27 -5.65 -29.03
N THR A 382 7.97 -6.05 -30.09
CA THR A 382 9.44 -5.94 -30.17
C THR A 382 9.97 -4.52 -30.32
N TRP A 383 9.10 -3.53 -30.57
CA TRP A 383 9.49 -2.13 -30.66
C TRP A 383 9.73 -1.51 -29.29
N ASN A 384 9.12 -2.04 -28.23
CA ASN A 384 9.14 -1.42 -26.90
C ASN A 384 10.54 -1.46 -26.27
N GLN A 385 11.05 -0.29 -25.95
CA GLN A 385 12.37 -0.07 -25.33
C GLN A 385 12.28 0.67 -23.99
N TRP A 386 11.08 1.05 -23.54
CA TRP A 386 10.91 2.07 -22.50
C TRP A 386 9.88 1.73 -21.42
N TRP A 387 8.88 0.91 -21.73
CA TRP A 387 7.73 0.73 -20.87
C TRP A 387 7.79 -0.64 -20.19
N GLY A 388 7.82 -0.64 -18.86
CA GLY A 388 7.90 -1.83 -18.03
C GLY A 388 6.54 -2.33 -17.54
N GLY A 389 6.50 -2.77 -16.28
CA GLY A 389 5.29 -3.23 -15.62
C GLY A 389 4.19 -2.16 -15.53
N ALA A 390 3.00 -2.57 -15.14
CA ALA A 390 1.92 -1.62 -14.87
C ALA A 390 2.28 -0.73 -13.68
N THR A 391 1.82 0.51 -13.71
CA THR A 391 1.86 1.45 -12.58
C THR A 391 0.88 1.06 -11.47
N ASP A 392 1.03 1.68 -10.30
CA ASP A 392 0.17 1.51 -9.14
C ASP A 392 -0.96 2.58 -9.11
N PRO A 393 -2.22 2.18 -9.30
CA PRO A 393 -3.36 3.08 -9.26
C PRO A 393 -3.82 3.47 -7.86
N THR A 394 -3.13 3.00 -6.81
CA THR A 394 -3.42 3.33 -5.41
C THR A 394 -2.47 4.38 -4.84
N VAL A 395 -1.52 4.86 -5.65
CA VAL A 395 -0.59 5.95 -5.30
C VAL A 395 -1.02 7.21 -6.06
N PRO A 396 -1.35 8.32 -5.36
CA PRO A 396 -1.79 9.55 -6.02
C PRO A 396 -0.61 10.38 -6.52
N VAL A 397 -0.86 11.18 -7.56
CA VAL A 397 0.02 12.28 -7.96
C VAL A 397 -0.15 13.45 -6.99
N ASP A 398 0.95 14.17 -6.71
CA ASP A 398 0.92 15.33 -5.81
C ASP A 398 -0.16 16.34 -6.25
N PRO A 399 -1.14 16.65 -5.37
CA PRO A 399 -2.23 17.56 -5.69
C PRO A 399 -1.77 19.00 -5.99
N SER A 400 -0.56 19.40 -5.59
CA SER A 400 -0.06 20.76 -5.77
C SER A 400 0.46 21.06 -7.20
N ILE A 401 0.70 20.02 -8.00
CA ILE A 401 1.23 20.19 -9.35
C ILE A 401 0.12 20.46 -10.37
N ALA A 402 0.48 21.18 -11.43
CA ALA A 402 -0.37 21.58 -12.53
C ALA A 402 0.27 21.19 -13.88
N PRO A 403 -0.52 21.13 -14.98
CA PRO A 403 0.03 20.85 -16.31
C PRO A 403 1.20 21.77 -16.70
N SER A 404 1.20 23.02 -16.25
CA SER A 404 2.26 23.99 -16.53
C SER A 404 3.62 23.64 -15.93
N ASP A 405 3.65 22.87 -14.85
CA ASP A 405 4.91 22.48 -14.19
C ASP A 405 5.74 21.54 -15.07
N TRP A 406 5.10 20.88 -16.03
CA TRP A 406 5.76 19.93 -16.93
C TRP A 406 6.15 20.58 -18.27
N LEU A 407 6.00 21.91 -18.40
CA LEU A 407 6.38 22.63 -19.61
C LEU A 407 7.83 22.31 -20.01
N GLN A 408 8.01 21.85 -21.25
CA GLN A 408 9.28 21.43 -21.84
C GLN A 408 9.91 20.15 -21.28
N MET A 409 9.33 19.52 -20.25
CA MET A 409 9.77 18.18 -19.84
C MET A 409 9.45 17.17 -20.93
N THR A 410 10.31 16.17 -21.03
CA THR A 410 10.07 15.02 -21.89
C THR A 410 9.02 14.09 -21.28
N VAL A 411 8.37 13.26 -22.10
CA VAL A 411 7.44 12.24 -21.59
C VAL A 411 8.15 11.28 -20.64
N ALA A 412 9.42 10.95 -20.90
CA ALA A 412 10.22 10.12 -20.00
C ALA A 412 10.40 10.78 -18.61
N GLU A 413 10.83 12.05 -18.60
CA GLU A 413 11.00 12.84 -17.36
C GLU A 413 9.70 13.01 -16.57
N ILE A 414 8.57 13.10 -17.26
CA ILE A 414 7.24 13.15 -16.64
C ILE A 414 6.90 11.79 -16.03
N SER A 415 7.03 10.70 -16.79
CA SER A 415 6.71 9.35 -16.31
C SER A 415 7.56 8.92 -15.12
N GLU A 416 8.82 9.34 -15.05
CA GLU A 416 9.66 9.14 -13.85
C GLU A 416 9.12 9.90 -12.62
N ARG A 417 8.59 11.11 -12.83
CA ARG A 417 7.98 11.93 -11.77
C ARG A 417 6.65 11.38 -11.27
N TYR A 418 6.00 10.47 -11.99
CA TYR A 418 4.82 9.79 -11.46
C TYR A 418 5.18 8.88 -10.27
N ARG A 419 6.46 8.58 -10.02
CA ARG A 419 6.93 7.77 -8.87
C ARG A 419 6.21 6.42 -8.77
N GLY A 420 5.85 5.83 -9.91
CA GLY A 420 5.08 4.59 -9.99
C GLY A 420 3.56 4.76 -9.90
N SER A 421 3.03 5.95 -9.64
CA SER A 421 1.59 6.27 -9.70
C SER A 421 1.02 6.01 -11.10
N ALA A 422 -0.23 5.55 -11.15
CA ALA A 422 -0.98 5.47 -12.40
C ALA A 422 -1.62 6.80 -12.84
N GLY A 423 -1.42 7.90 -12.11
CA GLY A 423 -2.04 9.19 -12.43
C GLY A 423 -3.43 9.35 -11.84
N GLY A 424 -4.34 9.95 -12.60
CA GLY A 424 -5.71 10.25 -12.21
C GLY A 424 -5.84 11.52 -11.35
N THR A 425 -7.08 11.95 -11.14
CA THR A 425 -7.40 13.07 -10.26
C THR A 425 -7.63 12.58 -8.84
N GLY A 426 -6.76 13.00 -7.92
CA GLY A 426 -6.87 12.68 -6.49
C GLY A 426 -7.84 13.59 -5.73
N PHE A 427 -8.59 13.02 -4.78
CA PHE A 427 -9.53 13.72 -3.90
C PHE A 427 -9.26 13.43 -2.43
N ASP A 428 -9.23 14.49 -1.61
CA ASP A 428 -9.15 14.45 -0.15
C ASP A 428 -10.58 14.40 0.44
N ILE A 429 -10.89 13.34 1.20
CA ILE A 429 -12.20 13.14 1.85
C ILE A 429 -12.43 14.20 2.95
N GLY A 430 -11.36 14.66 3.60
CA GLY A 430 -11.33 15.77 4.54
C GLY A 430 -11.96 17.05 3.98
N GLY A 431 -11.86 17.26 2.67
CA GLY A 431 -12.47 18.38 1.94
C GLY A 431 -14.01 18.34 1.84
N PHE A 432 -14.64 17.18 2.03
CA PHE A 432 -16.10 17.06 1.96
C PHE A 432 -16.76 17.34 3.31
N ALA A 433 -17.99 17.86 3.28
CA ALA A 433 -18.80 18.14 4.47
C ALA A 433 -19.46 16.86 5.06
N LEU A 434 -18.71 15.76 5.14
CA LEU A 434 -19.16 14.46 5.63
C LEU A 434 -19.19 14.38 7.16
N PRO A 435 -20.10 13.59 7.75
CA PRO A 435 -20.00 13.21 9.16
C PRO A 435 -18.87 12.20 9.36
N THR A 436 -18.32 12.17 10.57
CA THR A 436 -17.27 11.23 10.99
C THR A 436 -17.86 9.91 11.47
N ASP A 437 -17.08 8.83 11.36
CA ASP A 437 -17.38 7.55 12.00
C ASP A 437 -17.17 7.68 13.52
N ASP A 438 -18.20 7.33 14.30
CA ASP A 438 -18.15 7.35 15.77
C ASP A 438 -17.05 6.44 16.35
N ALA A 439 -16.61 5.42 15.60
CA ALA A 439 -15.63 4.44 16.07
C ALA A 439 -14.18 4.97 16.06
N ASN A 440 -13.81 5.78 15.08
CA ASN A 440 -12.42 6.25 14.89
C ASN A 440 -12.30 7.77 14.70
N GLY A 441 -13.42 8.49 14.59
CA GLY A 441 -13.43 9.94 14.40
C GLY A 441 -13.06 10.40 12.98
N LEU A 442 -12.90 9.48 12.03
CA LEU A 442 -12.51 9.77 10.65
C LEU A 442 -13.72 9.89 9.74
N LYS A 443 -13.65 10.75 8.72
CA LYS A 443 -14.62 10.74 7.63
C LYS A 443 -14.40 9.51 6.75
N TRP A 444 -15.44 9.10 6.04
CA TRP A 444 -15.36 8.00 5.09
C TRP A 444 -16.41 8.13 4.00
N ILE A 445 -16.19 7.43 2.90
CA ILE A 445 -17.13 7.28 1.78
C ILE A 445 -17.27 5.80 1.43
N LYS A 446 -18.39 5.46 0.80
CA LYS A 446 -18.56 4.18 0.11
C LYS A 446 -18.94 4.36 -1.35
N TYR A 447 -19.57 5.49 -1.67
CA TYR A 447 -20.09 5.77 -2.99
C TYR A 447 -19.45 7.02 -3.58
N VAL A 448 -19.10 6.94 -4.86
CA VAL A 448 -18.63 8.06 -5.67
C VAL A 448 -19.61 8.26 -6.81
N ARG A 449 -20.03 9.51 -7.03
CA ARG A 449 -20.86 9.91 -8.15
C ARG A 449 -20.14 10.95 -8.99
N VAL A 450 -20.07 10.68 -10.28
CA VAL A 450 -19.63 11.63 -11.29
C VAL A 450 -20.86 12.13 -12.05
N GLU A 451 -21.02 13.44 -12.12
CA GLU A 451 -22.10 14.11 -12.84
C GLU A 451 -21.51 15.04 -13.89
N ARG A 452 -22.17 15.15 -15.04
CA ARG A 452 -21.83 16.24 -15.96
C ARG A 452 -22.33 17.57 -15.40
N SER A 453 -21.39 18.45 -15.02
CA SER A 453 -21.67 19.81 -14.50
C SER A 453 -21.39 20.94 -15.50
N GLY A 454 -20.83 20.62 -16.68
CA GLY A 454 -20.37 21.60 -17.68
C GLY A 454 -20.84 21.34 -19.13
N ALA A 455 -20.16 22.00 -20.07
CA ALA A 455 -20.44 21.91 -21.50
C ALA A 455 -19.85 20.65 -22.17
N VAL A 456 -18.88 20.02 -21.52
CA VAL A 456 -18.12 18.84 -21.95
C VAL A 456 -18.68 17.57 -21.29
N ASN A 457 -18.36 16.40 -21.84
CA ASN A 457 -18.78 15.13 -21.27
C ASN A 457 -17.57 14.53 -20.54
N PRO A 458 -17.65 14.22 -19.23
CA PRO A 458 -16.56 13.52 -18.56
C PRO A 458 -16.58 12.03 -18.88
N GLU A 459 -15.37 11.47 -18.99
CA GLU A 459 -15.10 10.04 -19.09
C GLU A 459 -14.61 9.48 -17.75
N VAL A 460 -14.96 8.22 -17.47
CA VAL A 460 -14.47 7.48 -16.31
C VAL A 460 -13.94 6.12 -16.77
N ASP A 461 -12.65 5.88 -16.49
CA ASP A 461 -11.92 4.63 -16.73
C ASP A 461 -11.86 3.79 -15.44
N ALA A 462 -11.63 4.42 -14.28
CA ALA A 462 -11.66 3.73 -13.00
C ALA A 462 -11.83 4.70 -11.83
N VAL A 463 -12.16 4.16 -10.65
CA VAL A 463 -12.08 4.87 -9.36
C VAL A 463 -11.35 3.97 -8.37
N ALA A 464 -10.31 4.50 -7.72
CA ALA A 464 -9.47 3.75 -6.79
C ALA A 464 -9.42 4.36 -5.38
N ASP A 465 -9.30 3.50 -4.37
CA ASP A 465 -8.92 3.83 -3.00
C ASP A 465 -7.40 4.04 -2.93
N VAL A 466 -6.96 5.09 -2.25
CA VAL A 466 -5.53 5.36 -2.04
C VAL A 466 -4.99 4.49 -0.92
N SER A 467 -3.85 3.86 -1.19
CA SER A 467 -3.17 3.07 -0.19
C SER A 467 -2.37 3.95 0.76
N PRO A 468 -2.42 3.66 2.08
CA PRO A 468 -1.54 4.28 3.05
C PRO A 468 -0.08 4.03 2.69
N ALA A 469 0.75 5.05 2.83
CA ALA A 469 2.18 4.95 2.60
C ALA A 469 2.94 4.67 3.90
N ALA A 470 4.12 4.06 3.77
CA ALA A 470 5.01 3.86 4.91
C ALA A 470 5.43 5.22 5.49
N PRO A 471 5.72 5.30 6.81
CA PRO A 471 6.19 6.53 7.44
C PRO A 471 7.39 7.18 6.72
N TYR A 472 8.34 6.39 6.20
CA TYR A 472 9.45 6.89 5.38
C TYR A 472 8.98 7.56 4.08
N ASP A 473 8.02 6.98 3.38
CA ASP A 473 7.50 7.53 2.13
C ASP A 473 6.74 8.85 2.37
N LEU A 474 5.98 8.94 3.47
CA LEU A 474 5.33 10.19 3.90
C LEU A 474 6.37 11.26 4.24
N TRP A 475 7.43 10.89 4.96
CA TRP A 475 8.55 11.78 5.23
C TRP A 475 9.24 12.24 3.94
N ARG A 476 9.48 11.34 2.98
CA ARG A 476 10.10 11.65 1.70
C ARG A 476 9.24 12.65 0.92
N ASN A 477 7.93 12.42 0.85
CA ASN A 477 6.98 13.31 0.18
C ASN A 477 6.89 14.70 0.83
N ALA A 478 7.11 14.78 2.15
CA ALA A 478 7.11 16.06 2.87
C ALA A 478 8.38 16.90 2.65
N HIS A 479 9.52 16.26 2.35
CA HIS A 479 10.80 16.97 2.17
C HIS A 479 11.15 17.21 0.70
N PHE A 480 10.77 16.29 -0.19
CA PHE A 480 11.06 16.41 -1.61
C PHE A 480 9.81 16.80 -2.39
N SER A 481 9.83 18.01 -2.95
CA SER A 481 8.80 18.44 -3.90
C SER A 481 8.65 17.42 -5.03
N TRP A 482 7.45 17.27 -5.59
CA TRP A 482 7.20 16.38 -6.73
C TRP A 482 8.07 16.68 -7.96
N MET A 483 8.60 17.91 -8.04
CA MET A 483 9.47 18.34 -9.14
C MET A 483 10.93 17.96 -8.96
N THR A 484 11.31 17.51 -7.76
CA THR A 484 12.65 17.01 -7.47
C THR A 484 12.97 15.81 -8.37
N ALA A 485 14.23 15.69 -8.80
CA ALA A 485 14.66 14.55 -9.59
C ALA A 485 14.60 13.27 -8.72
N PRO A 486 13.95 12.17 -9.16
CA PRO A 486 13.80 10.96 -8.36
C PRO A 486 15.13 10.38 -7.85
N THR A 487 16.23 10.59 -8.58
CA THR A 487 17.59 10.17 -8.17
C THR A 487 18.05 10.80 -6.86
N ASN A 488 17.52 11.97 -6.49
CA ASN A 488 17.87 12.66 -5.24
C ASN A 488 17.04 12.18 -4.06
N GLU A 489 16.01 11.37 -4.28
CA GLU A 489 15.05 10.99 -3.25
C GLU A 489 15.26 9.57 -2.73
N THR A 490 16.11 8.80 -3.41
CA THR A 490 16.40 7.41 -3.05
C THR A 490 17.00 7.30 -1.65
N ASP A 491 16.82 6.15 -0.99
CA ASP A 491 17.38 5.85 0.33
C ASP A 491 18.88 6.15 0.47
N ILE A 492 19.60 6.01 -0.64
CA ILE A 492 21.06 6.16 -0.72
C ILE A 492 21.52 7.51 -1.27
N ALA A 493 20.60 8.36 -1.71
CA ALA A 493 20.93 9.69 -2.21
C ALA A 493 21.36 10.58 -1.04
N ASP A 494 22.34 11.43 -1.32
CA ASP A 494 22.83 12.51 -0.45
C ASP A 494 22.43 13.82 -1.14
N ALA A 495 21.17 14.20 -0.96
CA ALA A 495 20.54 15.23 -1.80
C ALA A 495 21.08 16.64 -1.51
N ASP A 496 21.57 16.88 -0.30
CA ASP A 496 22.15 18.14 0.14
C ASP A 496 23.69 18.14 0.12
N GLY A 497 24.33 16.98 -0.06
CA GLY A 497 25.77 16.83 -0.19
C GLY A 497 26.53 16.87 1.13
N ASP A 498 25.86 16.60 2.26
CA ASP A 498 26.44 16.63 3.60
C ASP A 498 27.17 15.32 3.97
N GLY A 499 27.03 14.29 3.13
CA GLY A 499 27.62 12.96 3.32
C GLY A 499 26.70 11.95 4.03
N HIS A 500 25.46 12.32 4.34
CA HIS A 500 24.43 11.42 4.85
C HIS A 500 23.42 11.10 3.77
N ALA A 501 22.98 9.86 3.76
CA ALA A 501 21.95 9.44 2.83
C ALA A 501 20.55 9.70 3.39
N ASN A 502 19.55 9.89 2.53
CA ASN A 502 18.17 10.18 2.93
C ASN A 502 17.60 9.21 3.98
N LEU A 503 17.86 7.90 3.87
CA LEU A 503 17.38 6.95 4.89
C LEU A 503 18.05 7.14 6.25
N MET A 504 19.33 7.55 6.25
CA MET A 504 20.07 7.89 7.46
C MET A 504 19.51 9.18 8.07
N GLU A 505 19.26 10.19 7.24
CA GLU A 505 18.66 11.47 7.62
C GLU A 505 17.31 11.25 8.32
N TYR A 506 16.44 10.44 7.71
CA TYR A 506 15.14 10.07 8.26
C TYR A 506 15.24 9.43 9.65
N GLY A 507 16.03 8.37 9.79
CA GLY A 507 16.19 7.67 11.06
C GLY A 507 16.76 8.57 12.17
N LEU A 508 17.50 9.61 11.81
CA LEU A 508 18.17 10.50 12.76
C LEU A 508 17.43 11.83 12.94
N GLY A 509 16.27 11.99 12.28
CA GLY A 509 15.38 13.14 12.41
C GLY A 509 15.93 14.41 11.76
N ARG A 510 16.58 14.26 10.61
CA ARG A 510 17.22 15.35 9.85
C ARG A 510 16.43 15.74 8.60
N ASP A 511 16.81 16.88 8.04
CA ASP A 511 16.24 17.46 6.82
C ASP A 511 17.17 17.15 5.64
N PRO A 512 16.78 16.24 4.74
CA PRO A 512 17.63 15.73 3.66
C PRO A 512 17.89 16.77 2.57
N THR A 513 17.29 17.96 2.66
CA THR A 513 17.44 19.04 1.70
C THR A 513 18.32 20.17 2.22
N ASN A 514 18.83 20.05 3.44
CA ASN A 514 19.49 21.14 4.12
C ASN A 514 20.76 20.66 4.84
N ALA A 515 21.91 21.00 4.23
CA ALA A 515 23.26 20.60 4.64
C ALA A 515 23.75 21.20 5.98
N VAL A 516 22.86 21.41 6.94
CA VAL A 516 23.21 21.87 8.28
C VAL A 516 24.00 20.77 8.98
N PHE A 517 25.31 21.02 9.04
CA PHE A 517 26.24 20.30 9.87
C PHE A 517 25.94 20.55 11.36
N SER A 518 24.91 19.90 11.90
CA SER A 518 24.78 19.77 13.35
C SER A 518 25.78 18.69 13.80
N ALA A 519 26.87 19.14 14.40
CA ALA A 519 27.90 18.28 14.96
C ALA A 519 27.32 17.52 16.16
N GLU A 520 26.78 16.31 15.97
CA GLU A 520 26.24 15.54 17.11
C GLU A 520 26.43 14.02 17.06
N TYR A 521 27.13 13.47 16.06
CA TYR A 521 27.74 12.15 16.22
C TYR A 521 29.06 12.29 16.96
N ALA A 522 29.05 12.06 18.27
CA ALA A 522 30.25 12.07 19.07
C ALA A 522 30.76 10.65 19.27
N VAL A 523 31.93 10.35 18.69
CA VAL A 523 32.69 9.15 19.02
C VAL A 523 33.77 9.51 20.04
N ASP A 524 33.67 8.94 21.23
CA ASP A 524 34.67 9.09 22.27
C ASP A 524 35.10 7.73 22.84
N ILE A 525 36.21 7.75 23.56
CA ILE A 525 36.66 6.60 24.35
C ILE A 525 36.34 6.98 25.79
N ARG A 526 35.69 6.07 26.52
CA ARG A 526 35.33 6.29 27.91
C ARG A 526 36.58 6.66 28.75
N PRO A 527 36.48 7.57 29.74
CA PRO A 527 37.58 7.96 30.64
C PRO A 527 38.35 6.78 31.29
N PRO A 528 39.52 7.06 31.92
CA PRO A 528 40.54 6.04 32.24
C PRO A 528 40.12 4.91 33.21
N ASP A 529 38.91 4.94 33.75
CA ASP A 529 38.26 3.87 34.50
C ASP A 529 37.79 2.68 33.64
N ALA A 530 37.65 2.86 32.31
CA ALA A 530 37.32 1.79 31.36
C ALA A 530 38.00 2.01 29.98
N PRO A 531 39.34 1.95 29.88
CA PRO A 531 40.13 2.45 28.74
C PRO A 531 40.01 1.68 27.41
N ASN A 532 39.03 0.79 27.25
CA ASN A 532 38.87 -0.07 26.07
C ASN A 532 37.42 -0.14 25.58
N VAL A 533 36.61 0.91 25.77
CA VAL A 533 35.24 0.98 25.26
C VAL A 533 35.09 2.18 24.35
N PHE A 534 34.70 1.93 23.10
CA PHE A 534 34.23 2.99 22.22
C PHE A 534 32.80 3.35 22.60
N ARG A 535 32.55 4.65 22.70
CA ARG A 535 31.23 5.23 22.90
C ARG A 535 30.85 6.01 21.66
N PHE A 536 29.66 5.74 21.13
CA PHE A 536 29.06 6.43 20.01
C PHE A 536 27.78 7.09 20.50
N ARG A 537 27.70 8.41 20.42
CA ARG A 537 26.50 9.19 20.77
C ARG A 537 25.84 9.66 19.48
N TYR A 538 24.53 9.51 19.41
CA TYR A 538 23.72 9.87 18.25
C TYR A 538 22.29 10.18 18.72
N ALA A 539 21.46 10.68 17.82
CA ALA A 539 20.03 10.89 18.07
C ALA A 539 19.23 9.94 17.19
N VAL A 540 18.05 9.52 17.64
CA VAL A 540 17.11 8.69 16.87
C VAL A 540 15.77 9.41 16.79
N ALA A 541 15.21 9.48 15.58
CA ALA A 541 13.88 10.03 15.33
C ALA A 541 12.81 9.21 16.07
N THR A 542 11.87 9.90 16.70
CA THR A 542 10.74 9.26 17.40
C THR A 542 9.57 8.95 16.48
N ASN A 543 9.58 9.52 15.27
CA ASN A 543 8.59 9.37 14.22
C ASN A 543 9.11 8.50 13.05
N ALA A 544 10.16 7.72 13.28
CA ALA A 544 10.71 6.78 12.29
C ALA A 544 10.54 5.32 12.76
N PRO A 545 9.29 4.82 12.90
CA PRO A 545 9.01 3.52 13.50
C PRO A 545 9.30 2.34 12.57
N ASP A 546 9.58 2.61 11.29
CA ASP A 546 9.80 1.66 10.19
C ASP A 546 11.28 1.53 9.83
N VAL A 547 12.20 2.01 10.68
CA VAL A 547 13.65 1.82 10.49
C VAL A 547 14.36 1.35 11.75
N ALA A 548 15.19 0.32 11.59
CA ALA A 548 16.15 -0.10 12.60
C ALA A 548 17.41 0.74 12.52
N ILE A 549 17.78 1.33 13.66
CA ILE A 549 19.04 2.05 13.86
C ILE A 549 19.91 1.27 14.82
N GLU A 550 21.05 0.81 14.29
CA GLU A 550 21.96 -0.04 15.03
C GLU A 550 23.39 0.45 14.90
N ILE A 551 24.14 0.37 15.99
CA ILE A 551 25.59 0.42 15.92
C ILE A 551 26.13 -0.98 15.69
N VAL A 552 26.96 -1.12 14.66
CA VAL A 552 27.70 -2.36 14.38
C VAL A 552 29.19 -2.11 14.52
N ARG A 553 29.91 -3.13 14.98
CA ARG A 553 31.36 -3.11 15.17
C ARG A 553 32.06 -4.14 14.29
N ALA A 554 33.32 -3.87 13.98
CA ALA A 554 34.26 -4.81 13.37
C ALA A 554 35.66 -4.62 13.98
N ASP A 555 36.45 -5.70 14.02
CA ASP A 555 37.84 -5.65 14.51
C ASP A 555 38.85 -5.37 13.37
N ASP A 556 38.44 -5.55 12.11
CA ASP A 556 39.22 -5.26 10.91
C ASP A 556 38.35 -4.52 9.88
N LEU A 557 38.93 -3.55 9.16
CA LEU A 557 38.25 -2.80 8.10
C LEU A 557 38.63 -3.32 6.71
N ALA A 558 39.72 -4.07 6.57
CA ALA A 558 40.14 -4.61 5.28
C ALA A 558 39.25 -5.78 4.81
N ALA A 559 38.74 -6.57 5.76
CA ALA A 559 37.76 -7.63 5.54
C ALA A 559 36.73 -7.61 6.67
N PRO A 560 35.83 -6.61 6.70
CA PRO A 560 35.05 -6.33 7.88
C PRO A 560 33.92 -7.35 8.07
N VAL A 561 33.88 -7.96 9.26
CA VAL A 561 32.73 -8.73 9.74
C VAL A 561 31.97 -7.85 10.72
N TRP A 562 30.96 -7.16 10.22
CA TRP A 562 30.14 -6.25 11.02
C TRP A 562 29.14 -7.01 11.87
N SER A 563 29.10 -6.72 13.17
CA SER A 563 28.18 -7.37 14.11
C SER A 563 27.70 -6.42 15.19
N THR A 564 26.51 -6.67 15.72
CA THR A 564 25.98 -6.04 16.95
C THR A 564 26.49 -6.76 18.22
N ASN A 565 27.21 -7.87 18.08
CA ASN A 565 27.71 -8.64 19.22
C ASN A 565 28.63 -7.81 20.12
N GLY A 566 28.28 -7.73 21.41
CA GLY A 566 29.01 -6.94 22.38
C GLY A 566 28.81 -5.44 22.25
N VAL A 567 27.87 -4.98 21.41
CA VAL A 567 27.40 -3.58 21.41
C VAL A 567 26.26 -3.46 22.41
N TRP A 568 26.38 -2.49 23.31
CA TRP A 568 25.36 -2.14 24.29
C TRP A 568 24.72 -0.82 23.89
N MET A 569 23.41 -0.69 24.06
CA MET A 569 22.68 0.54 23.76
C MET A 569 22.01 1.05 25.03
N GLU A 570 22.14 2.34 25.29
CA GLU A 570 21.44 3.07 26.33
C GLU A 570 20.69 4.24 25.68
N VAL A 571 19.37 4.19 25.74
CA VAL A 571 18.51 5.29 25.29
C VAL A 571 18.32 6.26 26.45
N ALA A 572 18.51 7.56 26.22
CA ALA A 572 18.33 8.56 27.26
C ALA A 572 16.90 8.51 27.82
N THR A 573 16.80 8.58 29.16
CA THR A 573 15.50 8.58 29.86
C THR A 573 14.82 9.95 29.83
N SER A 574 15.53 10.99 29.41
CA SER A 574 14.96 12.32 29.19
C SER A 574 13.93 12.29 28.06
N PRO A 575 12.87 13.11 28.13
CA PRO A 575 11.91 13.25 27.04
C PRO A 575 12.60 13.61 25.70
N PRO A 576 12.01 13.22 24.56
CA PRO A 576 12.48 13.68 23.25
C PRO A 576 12.51 15.20 23.19
N THR A 577 13.53 15.75 22.53
CA THR A 577 13.61 17.19 22.24
C THR A 577 13.61 17.32 20.72
N ASN A 578 12.74 18.18 20.17
CA ASN A 578 12.58 18.36 18.72
C ASN A 578 12.36 17.04 17.95
N GLY A 579 11.58 16.11 18.50
CA GLY A 579 11.24 14.85 17.81
C GLY A 579 12.33 13.78 17.81
N VAL A 580 13.49 14.02 18.43
CA VAL A 580 14.58 13.04 18.53
C VAL A 580 14.91 12.65 19.96
N ARG A 581 15.43 11.43 20.16
CA ARG A 581 15.94 10.91 21.43
C ARG A 581 17.45 10.70 21.36
N PRO A 582 18.23 11.23 22.33
CA PRO A 582 19.64 10.90 22.44
C PRO A 582 19.84 9.42 22.78
N VAL A 583 20.77 8.78 22.08
CA VAL A 583 21.17 7.39 22.28
C VAL A 583 22.69 7.33 22.44
N VAL A 584 23.13 6.49 23.36
CA VAL A 584 24.54 6.16 23.55
C VAL A 584 24.70 4.67 23.27
N SER A 585 25.65 4.31 22.42
CA SER A 585 26.03 2.92 22.20
C SER A 585 27.49 2.70 22.54
N GLU A 586 27.78 1.60 23.20
CA GLU A 586 29.11 1.26 23.69
C GLU A 586 29.55 -0.09 23.15
N ALA A 587 30.80 -0.19 22.72
CA ALA A 587 31.38 -1.46 22.27
C ALA A 587 32.81 -1.66 22.80
N PRO A 588 33.13 -2.84 23.35
CA PRO A 588 34.47 -3.11 23.86
C PRO A 588 35.46 -3.32 22.73
N ILE A 589 36.68 -2.83 22.92
CA ILE A 589 37.81 -3.00 22.01
C ILE A 589 38.54 -4.29 22.42
N THR A 590 38.39 -5.34 21.62
CA THR A 590 38.92 -6.67 21.90
C THR A 590 40.35 -6.89 21.39
N GLY A 591 40.90 -5.94 20.62
CA GLY A 591 42.25 -6.02 20.03
C GLY A 591 42.98 -4.67 19.94
N CYS A 592 43.98 -4.57 19.06
CA CYS A 592 44.72 -3.31 18.84
C CYS A 592 43.96 -2.28 17.97
N LYS A 593 42.86 -2.71 17.35
CA LYS A 593 42.01 -1.93 16.45
C LYS A 593 40.55 -2.31 16.72
N GLY A 594 39.65 -1.36 16.50
CA GLY A 594 38.21 -1.57 16.52
C GLY A 594 37.55 -0.47 15.72
N PHE A 595 36.47 -0.81 15.04
CA PHE A 595 35.72 0.08 14.17
C PHE A 595 34.24 0.00 14.55
N MET A 596 33.55 1.13 14.51
CA MET A 596 32.11 1.22 14.68
C MET A 596 31.52 2.01 13.54
N ARG A 597 30.32 1.64 13.13
CA ARG A 597 29.49 2.43 12.22
C ARG A 597 28.05 2.40 12.67
N LEU A 598 27.33 3.46 12.32
CA LEU A 598 25.89 3.52 12.38
C LEU A 598 25.32 2.86 11.12
N ARG A 599 24.37 1.96 11.31
CA ARG A 599 23.63 1.27 10.26
C ARG A 599 22.16 1.58 10.44
N VAL A 600 21.57 2.16 9.41
CA VAL A 600 20.11 2.33 9.27
C VAL A 600 19.64 1.43 8.12
N ARG A 601 18.50 0.78 8.33
CA ARG A 601 17.77 -0.08 7.38
C ARG A 601 16.27 0.02 7.68
N HIS A 602 15.43 -0.24 6.67
CA HIS A 602 14.00 -0.48 6.90
C HIS A 602 13.81 -1.69 7.83
N ASP A 603 12.79 -1.61 8.66
CA ASP A 603 12.30 -2.74 9.44
C ASP A 603 11.46 -3.63 8.51
N GLU A 604 12.00 -4.81 8.19
CA GLU A 604 11.33 -5.86 7.39
C GLU A 604 10.40 -6.73 8.23
#